data_AF-A0A382YZE5-F1
#
_entry.id   AF-A0A382YZE5-F1
#
_cell.length_a   1.000
_cell.length_b   1.000
_cell.length_c   1.000
_cell.angle_alpha   90.00
_cell.angle_beta   90.00
_cell.angle_gamma   90.00
#
_symmetry.space_group_name_H-M   'P 1'
#
loop_
_entity.id
_entity.type
_entity.pdbx_description
1 polymer ?
#
loop_
_entity_poly.entity_id
_entity_poly.type
_entity_poly.pdbx_seq_one_letter_code
_entity_poly.pdbx_strand_id
1 'polypeptide(L)'
;SVTEKDFTDIQLAIDLKADWIAMSFVRSADDLNLIRNELEKRNVQIPVIAKIEKPEAIENLNDIINAFDGILVARGDLGVEMPLEELPILQRKL
;
A
#
# COMPACT_ATOMS: atom_id res chain seq x y z
N SER A 1 6.00 7.07 -5.92
CA SER A 1 5.94 8.51 -5.61
C SER A 1 4.49 8.93 -5.56
N VAL A 2 4.13 9.78 -4.62
CA VAL A 2 2.77 10.30 -4.45
C VAL A 2 2.53 11.44 -5.44
N THR A 3 1.34 11.47 -6.03
CA THR A 3 0.89 12.47 -7.00
C THR A 3 -0.03 13.51 -6.34
N GLU A 4 -0.24 14.65 -7.00
CA GLU A 4 -1.23 15.65 -6.54
C GLU A 4 -2.64 15.05 -6.40
N LYS A 5 -2.97 14.08 -7.27
CA LYS A 5 -4.23 13.35 -7.21
C LYS A 5 -4.35 12.55 -5.92
N ASP A 6 -3.30 11.88 -5.47
CA ASP A 6 -3.34 11.07 -4.24
C ASP A 6 -3.64 11.92 -3.01
N PHE A 7 -3.12 13.15 -2.93
CA PHE A 7 -3.48 14.09 -1.85
C PHE A 7 -4.95 14.50 -1.91
N THR A 8 -5.49 14.69 -3.11
CA THR A 8 -6.92 14.98 -3.31
C THR A 8 -7.78 13.79 -2.89
N ASP A 9 -7.35 12.58 -3.22
CA ASP A 9 -8.05 11.34 -2.86
C ASP A 9 -8.01 11.07 -1.36
N ILE A 10 -6.92 11.40 -0.66
CA ILE A 10 -6.84 11.33 0.80
C ILE A 10 -7.88 12.27 1.44
N GLN A 11 -7.99 13.51 0.93
CA GLN A 11 -9.01 14.43 1.44
C GLN A 11 -10.42 13.89 1.21
N LEU A 12 -10.68 13.35 0.02
CA LEU A 12 -11.96 12.73 -0.29
C LEU A 12 -12.25 11.53 0.63
N ALA A 13 -11.27 10.69 0.91
CA ALA A 13 -11.41 9.55 1.82
C ALA A 13 -11.78 10.00 3.24
N ILE A 14 -11.20 11.10 3.71
CA ILE A 14 -11.54 11.70 5.02
C ILE A 14 -12.99 12.22 5.00
N ASP A 15 -13.37 12.98 3.97
CA ASP A 15 -14.70 13.58 3.86
C ASP A 15 -15.80 12.51 3.79
N LEU A 16 -15.51 11.39 3.12
CA LEU A 16 -16.38 10.23 3.02
C LEU A 16 -16.35 9.31 4.26
N LYS A 17 -15.47 9.59 5.22
CA LYS A 17 -15.24 8.74 6.41
C LYS A 17 -14.90 7.30 6.03
N ALA A 18 -14.00 7.13 5.07
CA ALA A 18 -13.54 5.82 4.65
C ALA A 18 -12.90 5.06 5.81
N ASP A 19 -13.24 3.77 5.94
CA ASP A 19 -12.69 2.91 6.98
C ASP A 19 -11.23 2.52 6.73
N TRP A 20 -10.81 2.49 5.46
CA TRP A 20 -9.47 2.07 5.04
C TRP A 20 -9.01 2.86 3.81
N ILE A 21 -7.70 3.06 3.70
CA ILE A 21 -7.03 3.55 2.49
C ILE A 21 -6.10 2.46 1.97
N ALA A 22 -6.15 2.17 0.67
CA ALA A 22 -5.22 1.24 0.04
C ALA A 22 -4.17 2.00 -0.79
N MET A 23 -2.91 1.91 -0.38
CA MET A 23 -1.80 2.58 -1.06
C MET A 23 -1.28 1.70 -2.21
N SER A 24 -1.27 2.24 -3.42
CA SER A 24 -0.77 1.55 -4.62
C SER A 24 0.74 1.68 -4.76
N PHE A 25 1.35 0.71 -5.45
CA PHE A 25 2.77 0.67 -5.81
C PHE A 25 3.73 0.85 -4.64
N VAL A 26 3.40 0.28 -3.48
CA VAL A 26 4.29 0.27 -2.31
C VAL A 26 5.56 -0.49 -2.67
N ARG A 27 6.72 0.04 -2.25
CA ARG A 27 8.06 -0.54 -2.45
C ARG A 27 8.80 -0.71 -1.14
N SER A 28 8.53 0.12 -0.13
CA SER A 28 9.16 0.03 1.19
C SER A 28 8.23 0.48 2.31
N ALA A 29 8.63 0.22 3.56
CA ALA A 29 7.93 0.70 4.75
C ALA A 29 7.81 2.23 4.78
N ASP A 30 8.80 2.94 4.25
CA ASP A 30 8.84 4.41 4.25
C ASP A 30 7.74 5.05 3.41
N ASP A 31 7.18 4.32 2.45
CA ASP A 31 6.06 4.82 1.63
C ASP A 31 4.84 5.17 2.51
N LEU A 32 4.64 4.47 3.63
CA LEU A 32 3.56 4.76 4.57
C LEU A 32 3.63 6.19 5.13
N ASN A 33 4.84 6.70 5.35
CA ASN A 33 5.05 8.03 5.92
C ASN A 33 4.39 9.12 5.07
N LEU A 34 4.29 8.91 3.76
CA LEU A 34 3.69 9.87 2.84
C LEU A 34 2.20 10.07 3.12
N ILE A 35 1.47 8.99 3.41
CA ILE A 35 0.04 9.04 3.75
C ILE A 35 -0.15 9.42 5.22
N ARG A 36 0.63 8.84 6.14
CA ARG A 36 0.52 9.11 7.57
C ARG A 36 0.71 10.58 7.90
N ASN A 37 1.72 11.23 7.33
CA ASN A 37 1.95 12.66 7.52
C ASN A 37 0.73 13.52 7.12
N GLU A 38 0.00 13.14 6.08
CA GLU A 38 -1.18 13.89 5.63
C GLU A 38 -2.41 13.66 6.50
N LEU A 39 -2.60 12.44 6.98
CA LEU A 39 -3.65 12.10 7.94
C LEU A 39 -3.40 12.80 9.29
N GLU A 40 -2.15 12.81 9.76
CA GLU A 40 -1.74 13.47 11.01
C GLU A 40 -1.94 14.98 10.97
N LYS A 41 -1.58 15.67 9.86
CA LYS A 41 -1.84 17.11 9.67
C LYS A 41 -3.32 17.47 9.85
N ARG A 42 -4.22 16.52 9.61
CA ARG A 42 -5.68 16.68 9.69
C ARG A 42 -6.26 16.11 10.99
N ASN A 43 -5.41 15.57 11.87
CA ASN A 43 -5.79 14.90 13.11
C ASN A 43 -6.79 13.76 12.90
N VAL A 44 -6.58 12.98 11.83
CA VAL A 44 -7.39 11.83 11.45
C VAL A 44 -6.53 10.57 11.50
N GLN A 45 -7.12 9.45 11.91
CA GLN A 45 -6.50 8.14 11.84
C GLN A 45 -7.36 7.23 10.96
N ILE A 46 -6.79 6.80 9.83
CA ILE A 46 -7.38 5.81 8.93
C ILE A 46 -6.30 4.74 8.71
N PRO A 47 -6.60 3.45 8.91
CA PRO A 47 -5.64 2.39 8.67
C PRO A 47 -5.33 2.25 7.17
N VAL A 48 -4.07 1.92 6.87
CA VAL A 48 -3.53 1.90 5.51
C VAL A 48 -3.13 0.48 5.11
N ILE A 49 -3.66 0.02 3.98
CA ILE A 49 -3.32 -1.25 3.35
C ILE A 49 -2.22 -1.02 2.30
N ALA A 50 -1.11 -1.72 2.40
CA ALA A 50 -0.10 -1.75 1.34
C ALA A 50 -0.55 -2.67 0.19
N LYS A 51 -0.61 -2.16 -1.04
CA LYS A 51 -0.81 -3.00 -2.23
C LYS A 51 0.54 -3.50 -2.74
N ILE A 52 0.73 -4.82 -2.68
CA ILE A 52 1.92 -5.52 -3.14
C ILE A 52 1.78 -5.77 -4.64
N GLU A 53 2.39 -4.88 -5.42
CA GLU A 53 2.26 -4.80 -6.90
C GLU A 53 3.61 -4.85 -7.61
N LYS A 54 4.70 -4.64 -6.87
CA LYS A 54 6.04 -4.44 -7.40
C LYS A 54 7.02 -5.47 -6.85
N PRO A 55 7.96 -5.99 -7.65
CA PRO A 55 8.97 -6.93 -7.19
C PRO A 55 9.76 -6.40 -5.97
N GLU A 56 10.06 -5.11 -5.93
CA GLU A 56 10.77 -4.47 -4.81
C GLU A 56 9.99 -4.56 -3.49
N ALA A 57 8.65 -4.60 -3.56
CA ALA A 57 7.80 -4.79 -2.39
C ALA A 57 7.96 -6.20 -1.80
N ILE A 58 8.28 -7.19 -2.63
CA ILE A 58 8.55 -8.57 -2.19
C ILE A 58 9.88 -8.63 -1.45
N GLU A 59 10.89 -7.92 -1.95
CA GLU A 59 12.22 -7.85 -1.32
C GLU A 59 12.15 -7.22 0.08
N ASN A 60 11.33 -6.18 0.24
CA ASN A 60 11.15 -5.44 1.50
C ASN A 60 9.93 -5.88 2.32
N LEU A 61 9.38 -7.05 2.02
CA LEU A 61 8.04 -7.44 2.43
C LEU A 61 7.85 -7.49 3.96
N ASN A 62 8.84 -7.99 4.69
CA ASN A 62 8.76 -8.08 6.15
C ASN A 62 8.65 -6.69 6.79
N ASP A 63 9.41 -5.72 6.29
CA ASP A 63 9.37 -4.35 6.80
C ASP A 63 8.04 -3.68 6.48
N ILE A 64 7.49 -3.94 5.28
CA ILE A 64 6.16 -3.46 4.88
C ILE A 64 5.07 -4.06 5.78
N ILE A 65 5.09 -5.37 6.04
CA ILE A 65 4.12 -6.04 6.92
C ILE A 65 4.17 -5.45 8.34
N ASN A 66 5.36 -5.15 8.84
CA ASN A 66 5.53 -4.60 10.18
C ASN A 66 5.09 -3.12 10.29
N ALA A 67 5.14 -2.37 9.18
CA ALA A 67 4.81 -0.95 9.17
C ALA A 67 3.33 -0.67 8.87
N PHE A 68 2.72 -1.39 7.94
CA PHE A 68 1.36 -1.13 7.46
C PHE A 68 0.29 -1.85 8.31
N ASP A 69 -0.92 -1.29 8.33
CA ASP A 69 -2.06 -1.85 9.08
C ASP A 69 -2.67 -3.09 8.39
N GLY A 70 -2.35 -3.29 7.11
CA GLY A 70 -2.75 -4.45 6.34
C GLY A 70 -1.99 -4.55 5.01
N ILE A 71 -2.12 -5.71 4.35
CA ILE A 71 -1.54 -5.95 3.03
C ILE A 71 -2.59 -6.46 2.05
N LEU A 72 -2.45 -6.11 0.77
CA LEU A 72 -3.26 -6.60 -0.33
C LEU A 72 -2.35 -7.09 -1.45
N VAL A 73 -2.43 -8.38 -1.78
CA VAL A 73 -1.65 -8.97 -2.87
C VAL A 73 -2.38 -8.73 -4.18
N ALA A 74 -1.90 -7.75 -4.94
CA ALA A 74 -2.51 -7.34 -6.20
C ALA A 74 -1.99 -8.21 -7.35
N ARG A 75 -2.55 -9.42 -7.44
CA ARG A 75 -2.11 -10.48 -8.36
C ARG A 75 -2.10 -10.08 -9.84
N GLY A 76 -3.01 -9.18 -10.23
CA GLY A 76 -3.11 -8.68 -11.60
C GLY A 76 -1.86 -7.89 -11.99
N ASP A 77 -1.58 -6.81 -11.26
CA ASP A 77 -0.42 -5.97 -11.48
C ASP A 77 0.89 -6.73 -11.24
N LEU A 78 0.95 -7.49 -10.13
CA LEU A 78 2.15 -8.24 -9.80
C LEU A 78 2.48 -9.31 -10.85
N GLY A 79 1.47 -9.96 -11.43
CA GLY A 79 1.64 -10.94 -12.51
C GLY A 79 2.09 -10.35 -13.86
N VAL A 80 2.07 -9.02 -14.01
CA VAL A 80 2.70 -8.33 -15.15
C VAL A 80 4.21 -8.13 -14.89
N GLU A 81 4.61 -8.01 -13.63
CA GLU A 81 5.99 -7.70 -13.22
C GLU A 81 6.82 -8.95 -12.90
N MET A 82 6.20 -10.12 -12.69
CA MET A 82 6.88 -11.38 -12.37
C MET A 82 6.23 -12.59 -13.08
N PRO A 83 6.92 -13.74 -13.19
CA PRO A 83 6.35 -14.95 -13.78
C PRO A 83 5.05 -15.39 -13.06
N LEU A 84 4.00 -15.64 -13.84
CA LEU A 84 2.66 -15.98 -13.30
C LEU A 84 2.67 -17.26 -12.47
N GLU A 85 3.54 -18.21 -12.80
CA GLU A 85 3.72 -19.48 -12.09
C GLU A 85 4.32 -19.30 -10.68
N GLU A 86 5.06 -18.23 -10.43
CA GLU A 86 5.66 -17.94 -9.11
C GLU A 86 4.66 -17.28 -8.16
N LEU A 87 3.63 -16.64 -8.71
CA LEU A 87 2.69 -15.81 -7.97
C LEU A 87 1.89 -16.56 -6.89
N PRO A 88 1.38 -17.80 -7.12
CA PRO A 88 0.76 -18.60 -6.07
C PRO A 88 1.72 -18.99 -4.94
N ILE A 89 3.01 -19.21 -5.27
CA ILE A 89 4.03 -19.61 -4.29
C ILE A 89 4.33 -18.44 -3.37
N LEU A 90 4.50 -17.25 -3.94
CA LEU A 90 4.68 -16.01 -3.18
C LEU A 90 3.48 -15.75 -2.26
N GLN A 91 2.26 -15.83 -2.80
CA GLN A 91 1.05 -15.56 -2.03
C GLN A 91 0.92 -16.48 -0.80
N ARG A 92 1.39 -17.72 -0.88
CA ARG A 92 1.38 -18.67 0.26
C ARG A 92 2.43 -18.36 1.33
N LYS A 93 3.50 -17.64 0.98
CA LYS A 93 4.56 -17.26 1.93
C LYS A 93 4.20 -16.06 2.79
N LEU A 94 3.19 -15.30 2.37
CA LEU A 94 2.56 -14.19 3.07
C LEU A 94 1.55 -14.71 4.10
#